data_AF-A0A0F9D4K2-F1
#
_entry.id   AF-A0A0F9D4K2-F1
#
_cell.length_a   1.000
_cell.length_b   1.000
_cell.length_c   1.000
_cell.angle_alpha   90.00
_cell.angle_beta   90.00
_cell.angle_gamma   90.00
#
_symmetry.space_group_name_H-M   'P 1'
#
loop_
_entity.id
_entity.type
_entity.pdbx_description
1 polymer ?
#
loop_
_entity_poly.entity_id
_entity_poly.type
_entity_poly.pdbx_seq_one_letter_code
_entity_poly.pdbx_strand_id
1 'polypeptide(L)'
;TDTTMSLFEDEESKPSIKGLLKALQDDLLTAFKPAFLGRINVIPYIPLSDDILTEIAAIQLAKIIKRVDKNYNAELAYNDDVIDYIVANCQNAGSGARNIHTILQNKVLPMLSEVLLFSMIENNEINNILLKVKDNEFELNIN
;
A
#
# COMPACT_ATOMS: atom_id res chain seq x y z
N THR A 1 14.05 -3.43 -13.27
CA THR A 1 12.84 -2.74 -12.75
C THR A 1 12.53 -1.54 -13.59
N ASP A 2 13.54 -0.76 -13.94
CA ASP A 2 13.40 0.52 -14.64
C ASP A 2 12.78 0.35 -16.04
N THR A 3 13.26 -0.62 -16.83
CA THR A 3 12.67 -0.97 -18.14
C THR A 3 11.17 -1.28 -18.05
N THR A 4 10.75 -2.02 -17.02
CA THR A 4 9.33 -2.33 -16.81
C THR A 4 8.54 -1.09 -16.43
N MET A 5 9.07 -0.22 -15.55
CA MET A 5 8.36 1.01 -15.18
C MET A 5 8.19 1.94 -16.38
N SER A 6 9.25 2.20 -17.13
CA SER A 6 9.20 3.10 -18.30
C SER A 6 8.25 2.61 -19.39
N LEU A 7 8.17 1.30 -19.62
CA LEU A 7 7.23 0.72 -20.60
C LEU A 7 5.76 0.77 -20.15
N PHE A 8 5.51 1.07 -18.89
CA PHE A 8 4.16 1.13 -18.29
C PHE A 8 3.77 2.55 -17.84
N GLU A 9 4.60 3.56 -18.15
CA GLU A 9 4.31 4.98 -17.86
C GLU A 9 3.12 5.50 -18.69
N ASP A 10 3.03 5.11 -19.96
CA ASP A 10 1.94 5.51 -20.85
C ASP A 10 1.01 4.31 -21.14
N GLU A 11 -0.27 4.50 -20.84
CA GLU A 11 -1.32 3.49 -20.95
C GLU A 11 -1.53 2.97 -22.37
N GLU A 12 -1.37 3.81 -23.39
CA GLU A 12 -1.49 3.39 -24.79
C GLU A 12 -0.27 2.57 -25.25
N SER A 13 0.87 2.74 -24.59
CA SER A 13 2.14 2.11 -24.94
C SER A 13 2.41 0.80 -24.18
N LYS A 14 1.55 0.43 -23.21
CA LYS A 14 1.71 -0.75 -22.36
C LYS A 14 1.92 -2.02 -23.21
N PRO A 15 3.08 -2.71 -23.11
CA PRO A 15 3.32 -3.90 -23.90
C PRO A 15 2.48 -5.07 -23.38
N SER A 16 2.14 -6.00 -24.26
CA SER A 16 1.71 -7.33 -23.82
C SER A 16 2.79 -8.01 -22.98
N ILE A 17 2.43 -9.00 -22.15
CA ILE A 17 3.41 -9.79 -21.36
C ILE A 17 4.51 -10.38 -22.25
N LYS A 18 4.17 -10.85 -23.46
CA LYS A 18 5.14 -11.36 -24.43
C LYS A 18 6.07 -10.26 -24.93
N GLY A 19 5.55 -9.04 -25.13
CA GLY A 19 6.33 -7.86 -25.48
C GLY A 19 7.29 -7.45 -24.35
N LEU A 20 6.80 -7.44 -23.10
CA LEU A 20 7.61 -7.16 -21.92
C LEU A 20 8.75 -8.19 -21.76
N LEU A 21 8.47 -9.48 -21.92
CA LEU A 21 9.49 -10.53 -21.89
C LEU A 21 10.60 -10.30 -22.93
N LYS A 22 10.22 -9.83 -24.12
CA LYS A 22 11.19 -9.50 -25.17
C LYS A 22 12.02 -8.28 -24.80
N ALA A 23 11.40 -7.23 -24.25
CA ALA A 23 12.10 -6.03 -23.83
C ALA A 23 13.07 -6.28 -22.65
N LEU A 24 12.72 -7.19 -21.74
CA LEU A 24 13.57 -7.58 -20.61
C LEU A 24 14.72 -8.51 -20.99
N GLN A 25 14.81 -8.97 -22.24
CA GLN A 25 15.80 -9.97 -22.65
C GLN A 25 17.23 -9.47 -22.46
N ASP A 26 17.52 -8.22 -22.82
CA ASP A 26 18.85 -7.62 -22.71
C ASP A 26 19.25 -7.39 -21.24
N ASP A 27 18.28 -6.97 -20.41
CA ASP A 27 18.47 -6.82 -18.97
C ASP A 27 18.81 -8.18 -18.31
N LEU A 28 18.08 -9.23 -18.69
CA LEU A 28 18.28 -10.58 -18.16
C LEU A 28 19.62 -11.17 -18.60
N LEU A 29 20.07 -10.91 -19.83
CA LEU A 29 21.36 -11.39 -20.33
C LEU A 29 22.55 -10.68 -19.69
N THR A 30 22.36 -9.45 -19.21
CA THR A 30 23.37 -8.73 -18.42
C THR A 30 23.61 -9.39 -17.06
N ALA A 31 22.56 -9.94 -16.43
CA ALA A 31 22.65 -10.57 -15.12
C ALA A 31 22.89 -12.10 -15.17
N PHE A 32 22.39 -12.78 -16.20
CA PHE A 32 22.36 -14.24 -16.29
C PHE A 32 22.91 -14.77 -17.61
N LYS A 33 23.63 -15.90 -17.54
CA LYS A 33 24.13 -16.59 -18.74
C LYS A 33 22.97 -17.18 -19.55
N PRO A 34 23.05 -17.20 -20.91
CA PRO A 34 22.01 -17.77 -21.77
C PRO A 34 21.62 -19.22 -21.42
N ALA A 35 22.60 -20.05 -21.03
CA ALA A 35 22.36 -21.44 -20.67
C ALA A 35 21.49 -21.62 -19.41
N PHE A 36 21.45 -20.63 -18.53
CA PHE A 36 20.54 -20.62 -17.38
C PHE A 36 19.14 -20.18 -17.82
N LEU A 37 19.05 -19.07 -18.57
CA LEU A 37 17.78 -18.55 -19.08
C LEU A 37 17.01 -19.57 -19.94
N GLY A 38 17.71 -20.37 -20.74
CA GLY A 38 17.09 -21.44 -21.54
C GLY A 38 16.52 -22.62 -20.76
N ARG A 39 16.72 -22.68 -19.44
CA ARG A 39 16.23 -23.76 -18.56
C ARG A 39 15.20 -23.29 -17.52
N ILE A 40 14.86 -22.00 -17.52
CA ILE A 40 13.91 -21.43 -16.56
C ILE A 40 12.72 -20.81 -17.29
N ASN A 41 11.61 -20.65 -16.56
CA ASN A 41 10.46 -19.88 -17.01
C ASN A 41 10.53 -18.49 -16.37
N VAL A 42 10.68 -17.45 -17.19
CA VAL A 42 10.67 -16.07 -16.72
C VAL A 42 9.23 -15.59 -16.58
N ILE A 43 8.87 -15.10 -15.40
CA ILE A 43 7.56 -14.51 -15.11
C ILE A 43 7.80 -13.04 -14.73
N PRO A 44 7.51 -12.08 -15.63
CA PRO A 44 7.67 -10.67 -15.33
C PRO A 44 6.51 -10.19 -14.46
N TYR A 45 6.83 -9.39 -13.44
CA TYR A 45 5.83 -8.63 -12.69
C TYR A 45 5.61 -7.28 -13.36
N ILE A 46 4.36 -6.82 -13.36
CA ILE A 46 3.97 -5.50 -13.88
C ILE A 46 3.73 -4.53 -12.71
N PRO A 47 3.79 -3.21 -12.94
CA PRO A 47 3.41 -2.22 -11.94
C PRO A 47 1.96 -2.42 -11.48
N LEU A 48 1.69 -2.11 -10.22
CA LEU A 48 0.35 -2.21 -9.64
C LEU A 48 -0.53 -1.10 -10.18
N SER A 49 -1.76 -1.43 -10.56
CA SER A 49 -2.79 -0.43 -10.85
C SER A 49 -3.35 0.18 -9.57
N ASP A 50 -4.04 1.31 -9.71
CA ASP A 50 -4.70 2.00 -8.60
C ASP A 50 -5.75 1.12 -7.91
N ASP A 51 -6.50 0.34 -8.68
CA ASP A 51 -7.47 -0.62 -8.13
C ASP A 51 -6.79 -1.65 -7.21
N ILE A 52 -5.62 -2.17 -7.62
CA ILE A 52 -4.88 -3.14 -6.81
C ILE A 52 -4.25 -2.46 -5.59
N LEU A 53 -3.78 -1.21 -5.72
CA LEU A 53 -3.29 -0.44 -4.57
C LEU A 53 -4.41 -0.18 -3.55
N THR A 54 -5.61 0.11 -4.02
CA THR A 54 -6.84 0.29 -3.22
C THR A 54 -7.14 -0.98 -2.42
N GLU A 55 -7.16 -2.14 -3.07
CA GLU A 55 -7.37 -3.44 -2.40
C GLU A 55 -6.28 -3.73 -1.36
N ILE A 56 -5.01 -3.47 -1.69
CA ILE A 56 -3.89 -3.67 -0.76
C ILE A 56 -4.04 -2.75 0.45
N ALA A 57 -4.39 -1.48 0.25
CA ALA A 57 -4.61 -0.53 1.34
C ALA A 57 -5.75 -1.00 2.28
N ALA A 58 -6.87 -1.45 1.70
CA ALA A 58 -7.99 -2.01 2.46
C ALA A 58 -7.59 -3.24 3.27
N ILE A 59 -6.83 -4.17 2.69
CA ILE A 59 -6.31 -5.36 3.40
C ILE A 59 -5.42 -4.96 4.59
N GLN A 60 -4.58 -3.94 4.42
CA GLN A 60 -3.70 -3.50 5.50
C GLN A 60 -4.48 -2.78 6.62
N LEU A 61 -5.46 -1.94 6.28
CA LEU A 61 -6.35 -1.32 7.26
C LEU A 61 -7.17 -2.36 8.01
N ALA A 62 -7.72 -3.37 7.32
CA ALA A 62 -8.45 -4.46 7.97
C ALA A 62 -7.62 -5.19 9.03
N LYS A 63 -6.30 -5.36 8.80
CA LYS A 63 -5.39 -5.92 9.81
C LYS A 63 -5.25 -5.01 11.03
N ILE A 64 -5.26 -3.69 10.84
CA ILE A 64 -5.20 -2.72 11.93
C ILE A 64 -6.50 -2.75 12.72
N ILE A 65 -7.66 -2.69 12.05
CA ILE A 65 -8.98 -2.78 12.68
C ILE A 65 -9.07 -4.01 13.58
N LYS A 66 -8.72 -5.18 13.04
CA LYS A 66 -8.71 -6.43 13.81
C LYS A 66 -7.77 -6.40 15.01
N ARG A 67 -6.65 -5.68 14.94
CA ARG A 67 -5.72 -5.52 16.06
C ARG A 67 -6.25 -4.57 17.12
N VAL A 68 -6.94 -3.50 16.72
CA VAL A 68 -7.56 -2.55 17.65
C VAL A 68 -8.66 -3.25 18.45
N ASP A 69 -9.58 -3.90 17.75
CA ASP A 69 -10.65 -4.70 18.36
C ASP A 69 -10.09 -5.73 19.36
N LYS A 70 -9.14 -6.56 18.90
CA LYS A 70 -8.58 -7.63 19.74
C LYS A 70 -7.87 -7.14 21.02
N ASN A 71 -7.18 -6.00 20.95
CA ASN A 71 -6.30 -5.56 22.05
C ASN A 71 -6.95 -4.51 22.95
N TYR A 72 -7.92 -3.76 22.44
CA TYR A 72 -8.52 -2.61 23.11
C TYR A 72 -10.05 -2.72 23.23
N ASN A 73 -10.67 -3.74 22.63
CA ASN A 73 -12.12 -3.94 22.59
C ASN A 73 -12.87 -2.70 22.05
N ALA A 74 -12.24 -2.02 21.09
CA ALA A 74 -12.72 -0.82 20.43
C ALA A 74 -12.92 -1.08 18.93
N GLU A 75 -13.99 -0.56 18.36
CA GLU A 75 -14.25 -0.61 16.93
C GLU A 75 -13.50 0.51 16.22
N LEU A 76 -12.74 0.17 15.18
CA LEU A 76 -12.10 1.14 14.29
C LEU A 76 -12.81 1.11 12.92
N ALA A 77 -13.41 2.23 12.55
CA ALA A 77 -13.95 2.48 11.23
C ALA A 77 -13.10 3.52 10.48
N TYR A 78 -13.22 3.55 9.17
CA TYR A 78 -12.59 4.59 8.34
C TYR A 78 -13.56 5.06 7.25
N ASN A 79 -13.41 6.32 6.84
CA ASN A 79 -14.11 6.88 5.69
C ASN A 79 -13.38 6.53 4.37
N ASP A 80 -14.11 6.53 3.25
CA ASP A 80 -13.55 6.18 1.93
C ASP A 80 -12.36 7.08 1.52
N ASP A 81 -12.35 8.32 2.00
CA ASP A 81 -11.27 9.32 1.79
C ASP A 81 -9.88 8.85 2.27
N VAL A 82 -9.82 7.92 3.23
CA VAL A 82 -8.59 7.36 3.78
C VAL A 82 -7.87 6.52 2.72
N ILE A 83 -8.60 5.68 1.99
CA ILE A 83 -8.00 4.82 0.96
C ILE A 83 -7.51 5.68 -0.19
N ASP A 84 -8.35 6.59 -0.67
CA ASP A 84 -8.02 7.51 -1.76
C ASP A 84 -6.76 8.32 -1.45
N TYR A 85 -6.68 8.87 -0.23
CA TYR A 85 -5.50 9.61 0.22
C TYR A 85 -4.25 8.73 0.28
N ILE A 86 -4.35 7.49 0.78
CA ILE A 86 -3.22 6.55 0.81
C ILE A 86 -2.73 6.26 -0.61
N VAL A 87 -3.64 5.94 -1.54
CA VAL A 87 -3.30 5.59 -2.93
C VAL A 87 -2.66 6.78 -3.66
N ALA A 88 -3.24 7.99 -3.54
CA ALA A 88 -2.68 9.21 -4.13
C ALA A 88 -1.25 9.51 -3.65
N ASN A 89 -0.96 9.25 -2.36
CA ASN A 89 0.39 9.42 -1.82
C ASN A 89 1.38 8.33 -2.26
N CYS A 90 0.92 7.17 -2.72
CA CYS A 90 1.80 6.10 -3.22
C CYS A 90 2.36 6.41 -4.61
N GLN A 91 1.60 7.10 -5.45
CA GLN A 91 2.02 7.46 -6.82
C GLN A 91 3.22 8.41 -6.81
N ASN A 92 3.26 9.37 -5.87
CA ASN A 92 4.33 10.37 -5.77
C ASN A 92 5.68 9.82 -5.32
N ALA A 93 5.71 8.61 -4.73
CA ALA A 93 6.88 8.10 -4.01
C ALA A 93 7.70 7.04 -4.77
N GLY A 94 7.27 6.61 -5.96
CA GLY A 94 7.98 5.60 -6.78
C GLY A 94 8.20 4.23 -6.13
N SER A 95 7.62 3.98 -4.94
CA SER A 95 7.88 2.80 -4.11
C SER A 95 6.73 1.78 -4.10
N GLY A 96 5.70 2.02 -4.93
CA GLY A 96 4.53 1.14 -5.09
C GLY A 96 3.82 0.86 -3.76
N ALA A 97 3.30 -0.35 -3.59
CA ALA A 97 2.56 -0.77 -2.41
C ALA A 97 3.37 -0.71 -1.09
N ARG A 98 4.70 -0.59 -1.14
CA ARG A 98 5.50 -0.43 0.09
C ARG A 98 5.19 0.89 0.78
N ASN A 99 4.82 1.93 0.03
CA ASN A 99 4.49 3.22 0.61
C ASN A 99 3.23 3.16 1.49
N ILE A 100 2.24 2.32 1.11
CA ILE A 100 1.04 2.05 1.93
C ILE A 100 1.46 1.64 3.34
N HIS A 101 2.37 0.68 3.45
CA HIS A 101 2.87 0.22 4.74
C HIS A 101 3.57 1.34 5.51
N THR A 102 4.41 2.13 4.85
CA THR A 102 5.10 3.28 5.47
C THR A 102 4.12 4.30 6.02
N ILE A 103 3.09 4.68 5.26
CA ILE A 103 2.07 5.64 5.68
C ILE A 103 1.33 5.10 6.91
N LEU A 104 0.87 3.86 6.87
CA LEU A 104 0.17 3.24 7.98
C LEU A 104 1.04 3.12 9.23
N GLN A 105 2.31 2.74 9.07
CA GLN A 105 3.25 2.52 10.17
C GLN A 105 3.74 3.83 10.82
N ASN A 106 3.93 4.88 10.03
CA ASN A 106 4.55 6.12 10.51
C ASN A 106 3.55 7.25 10.76
N LYS A 107 2.31 7.14 10.26
CA LYS A 107 1.25 8.12 10.52
C LYS A 107 0.09 7.51 11.30
N VAL A 108 -0.62 6.55 10.69
CA VAL A 108 -1.88 6.02 11.25
C VAL A 108 -1.69 5.33 12.59
N LEU A 109 -0.74 4.38 12.68
CA LEU A 109 -0.50 3.62 13.91
C LEU A 109 0.00 4.49 15.08
N PRO A 110 0.92 5.44 14.89
CA PRO A 110 1.29 6.39 15.94
C PRO A 110 0.12 7.19 16.50
N MET A 111 -0.72 7.79 15.64
CA MET A 111 -1.88 8.56 16.12
C MET A 111 -2.88 7.68 16.89
N LEU A 112 -3.15 6.47 16.39
CA LEU A 112 -4.01 5.50 17.08
C LEU A 112 -3.43 5.14 18.45
N SER A 113 -2.12 4.92 18.53
CA SER A 113 -1.43 4.57 19.77
C SER A 113 -1.54 5.69 20.80
N GLU A 114 -1.34 6.93 20.39
CA GLU A 114 -1.45 8.11 21.26
C GLU A 114 -2.86 8.23 21.85
N VAL A 115 -3.88 8.17 20.99
CA VAL A 115 -5.30 8.22 21.39
C VAL A 115 -5.65 7.09 22.37
N LEU A 116 -5.32 5.85 22.03
CA LEU A 116 -5.64 4.68 22.85
C LEU A 116 -4.94 4.75 24.22
N LEU A 117 -3.67 5.16 24.26
CA LEU A 117 -2.91 5.30 25.50
C LEU A 117 -3.46 6.43 26.38
N PHE A 118 -3.85 7.56 25.79
CA PHE A 118 -4.37 8.69 26.54
C PHE A 118 -5.70 8.34 27.23
N SER A 119 -6.62 7.70 26.53
CA SER A 119 -7.89 7.27 27.13
C SER A 119 -7.73 6.19 28.20
N MET A 120 -6.72 5.31 28.07
CA MET A 120 -6.37 4.37 29.14
C MET A 120 -5.91 5.09 30.42
N ILE A 121 -5.17 6.19 30.30
CA ILE A 121 -4.73 7.00 31.45
C ILE A 121 -5.92 7.69 32.10
N GLU A 122 -6.86 8.20 31.31
CA GLU A 122 -8.05 8.90 31.79
C GLU A 122 -9.16 7.96 32.30
N ASN A 123 -8.99 6.63 32.20
CA ASN A 123 -10.04 5.62 32.44
C ASN A 123 -11.31 5.85 31.61
N ASN A 124 -11.15 6.38 30.39
CA ASN A 124 -12.25 6.54 29.44
C ASN A 124 -12.37 5.28 28.58
N GLU A 125 -13.57 4.68 28.54
CA GLU A 125 -13.85 3.59 27.61
C GLU A 125 -13.94 4.14 26.18
N ILE A 126 -13.02 3.70 25.31
CA ILE A 126 -13.14 3.95 23.87
C ILE A 126 -13.92 2.78 23.27
N ASN A 127 -15.12 3.06 22.78
CA ASN A 127 -15.92 2.07 22.07
C ASN A 127 -15.75 2.21 20.55
N ASN A 128 -15.66 3.43 20.03
CA ASN A 128 -15.60 3.68 18.59
C ASN A 128 -14.53 4.71 18.23
N ILE A 129 -13.75 4.40 17.18
CA ILE A 129 -12.75 5.26 16.58
C ILE A 129 -13.06 5.39 15.10
N LEU A 130 -13.13 6.62 14.59
CA LEU A 130 -13.29 6.91 13.17
C LEU A 130 -12.03 7.58 12.63
N LEU A 131 -11.39 6.92 11.66
CA LEU A 131 -10.30 7.49 10.88
C LEU A 131 -10.85 8.17 9.61
N LYS A 132 -10.44 9.40 9.37
CA LYS A 132 -10.84 10.19 8.20
C LYS A 132 -9.66 11.01 7.69
N VAL A 133 -9.83 11.67 6.55
CA VAL A 133 -8.86 12.62 6.01
C VAL A 133 -9.50 14.00 5.96
N LYS A 134 -8.79 15.00 6.50
CA LYS A 134 -9.20 16.40 6.45
C LYS A 134 -7.98 17.26 6.18
N ASP A 135 -8.11 18.23 5.27
CA ASP A 135 -7.03 19.15 4.91
C ASP A 135 -5.72 18.44 4.51
N ASN A 136 -5.83 17.30 3.82
CA ASN A 136 -4.72 16.40 3.44
C ASN A 136 -3.93 15.82 4.64
N GLU A 137 -4.54 15.74 5.80
CA GLU A 137 -3.99 15.07 6.99
C GLU A 137 -4.98 14.03 7.53
N PHE A 138 -4.44 13.01 8.19
CA PHE A 138 -5.28 12.02 8.88
C PHE A 138 -5.79 12.61 10.18
N GLU A 139 -7.05 12.37 10.49
CA GLU A 139 -7.69 12.80 11.73
C GLU A 139 -8.43 11.61 12.35
N LEU A 140 -8.37 11.51 13.68
CA LEU A 140 -9.08 10.50 14.46
C LEU A 140 -10.19 11.17 15.28
N ASN A 141 -11.39 10.63 15.18
CA ASN A 141 -12.52 11.00 16.02
C ASN A 141 -12.85 9.83 16.94
N ILE A 142 -13.05 10.11 18.22
CA ILE A 142 -13.41 9.12 19.25
C ILE A 142 -14.84 9.42 19.71
N ASN A 143 -15.68 8.38 19.81
CA ASN A 143 -17.03 8.46 20.38
C ASN A 143 -17.21 7.46 21.51
#